data_AF-A0A5E7BN82-F1
#
_entry.id   AF-A0A5E7BN82-F1
#
_cell.length_a   1.000
_cell.length_b   1.000
_cell.length_c   1.000
_cell.angle_alpha   90.00
_cell.angle_beta   90.00
_cell.angle_gamma   90.00
#
_symmetry.space_group_name_H-M   'P 1'
#
loop_
_entity.id
_entity.type
_entity.pdbx_description
1 polymer ?
#
loop_
_entity_poly.entity_id
_entity_poly.type
_entity_poly.pdbx_seq_one_letter_code
_entity_poly.pdbx_strand_id
1 'polypeptide(L)'
;MKLEISYIMTCNELMAIDVGEKDLNEAKKLNAAVMADEDVHCEERRHVMRETLTELMKDEKDCNLRLIMQSVPKFYKKYNERYKVYVSKFSVNKILTEIESDCVSFLGKVQDAIMAQQTKAFAVPGGIVAAGAILKPATTQWDYLVILVGLIISTWMITSLNSNVVSYILLLKEEFERSTKKYDDIVVGVEEIQDKIEGSRVKLSKSSDSAKSKLGVLTRVCYLVFILVSLILLKRFLEAS
;
A
#
# COMPACT_ATOMS: atom_id res chain seq x y z
N MET A 1 8.75 24.21 29.82
CA MET A 1 8.19 24.91 30.99
C MET A 1 8.48 24.05 32.21
N LYS A 2 9.22 24.56 33.19
CA LYS A 2 9.58 23.81 34.39
C LYS A 2 8.40 23.93 35.37
N LEU A 3 7.69 22.84 35.61
CA LEU A 3 6.56 22.82 36.54
C LEU A 3 7.14 22.59 37.94
N GLU A 4 7.10 23.61 38.81
CA GLU A 4 7.51 23.47 40.21
C GLU A 4 6.31 23.03 41.04
N ILE A 5 6.44 21.89 41.72
CA ILE A 5 5.39 21.34 42.57
C ILE A 5 5.77 21.64 44.02
N SER A 6 4.94 22.41 44.71
CA SER A 6 5.11 22.63 46.15
C SER A 6 4.74 21.35 46.91
N TYR A 7 5.66 20.86 47.74
CA TYR A 7 5.49 19.67 48.57
C TYR A 7 5.05 20.00 50.01
N ILE A 8 4.92 21.30 50.34
CA ILE A 8 4.52 21.74 51.67
C ILE A 8 3.02 21.50 51.83
N MET A 9 2.64 20.72 52.85
CA MET A 9 1.26 20.36 53.16
C MET A 9 1.10 20.31 54.69
N THR A 10 0.04 20.91 55.24
CA THR A 10 -0.24 20.79 56.68
C THR A 10 -1.00 19.51 57.02
N CYS A 11 -0.97 19.06 58.28
CA CYS A 11 -1.69 17.86 58.71
C CYS A 11 -3.20 17.93 58.43
N ASN A 12 -3.82 19.10 58.56
CA ASN A 12 -5.24 19.29 58.24
C ASN A 12 -5.50 19.12 56.75
N GLU A 13 -4.55 19.51 55.91
CA GLU A 13 -4.63 19.38 54.47
C GLU A 13 -4.54 17.93 54.02
N LEU A 14 -3.65 17.17 54.66
CA LEU A 14 -3.48 15.74 54.46
C LEU A 14 -4.74 14.96 54.88
N MET A 15 -5.28 15.27 56.06
CA MET A 15 -6.50 14.62 56.58
C MET A 15 -7.76 14.97 55.77
N ALA A 16 -7.73 16.07 55.02
CA ALA A 16 -8.81 16.48 54.12
C ALA A 16 -8.72 15.82 52.73
N ILE A 17 -7.69 15.01 52.45
CA ILE A 17 -7.64 14.22 51.22
C ILE A 17 -8.51 12.98 51.41
N ASP A 18 -9.71 13.03 50.85
CA ASP A 18 -10.59 11.87 50.77
C ASP A 18 -10.19 11.05 49.53
N VAL A 19 -9.50 9.93 49.75
CA VAL A 19 -9.14 8.97 48.70
C VAL A 19 -10.00 7.74 48.87
N GLY A 20 -10.97 7.57 47.97
CA GLY A 20 -11.81 6.38 47.97
C GLY A 20 -11.03 5.12 47.56
N GLU A 21 -11.58 3.95 47.89
CA GLU A 21 -11.01 2.66 47.48
C GLU A 21 -10.85 2.55 45.95
N LYS A 22 -11.77 3.19 45.21
CA LYS A 22 -11.73 3.30 43.75
C LYS A 22 -10.51 4.09 43.26
N ASP A 23 -10.22 5.23 43.87
CA ASP A 23 -9.14 6.13 43.48
C ASP A 23 -7.77 5.46 43.71
N LEU A 24 -7.66 4.73 44.82
CA LEU A 24 -6.49 3.90 45.11
C LEU A 24 -6.30 2.78 44.07
N ASN A 25 -7.39 2.15 43.64
CA ASN A 25 -7.33 1.10 42.61
C ASN A 25 -6.91 1.67 41.24
N GLU A 26 -7.42 2.85 40.86
CA GLU A 26 -7.04 3.56 39.64
C GLU A 26 -5.55 3.97 39.66
N ALA A 27 -5.06 4.48 40.80
CA ALA A 27 -3.64 4.77 40.99
C ALA A 27 -2.75 3.52 40.83
N LYS A 28 -3.15 2.40 41.42
CA LYS A 28 -2.44 1.11 41.31
C LYS A 28 -2.41 0.61 39.86
N LYS A 29 -3.54 0.70 39.14
CA LYS A 29 -3.63 0.31 37.72
C LYS A 29 -2.73 1.19 36.86
N LEU A 30 -2.73 2.50 37.07
CA LEU A 30 -1.85 3.42 36.36
C LEU A 30 -0.38 3.08 36.61
N ASN A 31 0.00 2.89 37.88
CA ASN A 31 1.36 2.54 38.26
C ASN A 31 1.80 1.23 37.60
N ALA A 32 0.97 0.19 37.66
CA ALA A 32 1.25 -1.09 37.00
C ALA A 32 1.41 -0.94 35.49
N ALA A 33 0.57 -0.13 34.82
CA ALA A 33 0.69 0.10 33.39
C ALA A 33 1.97 0.86 33.01
N VAL A 34 2.36 1.89 33.78
CA VAL A 34 3.50 2.76 33.44
C VAL A 34 4.86 2.16 33.87
N MET A 35 4.86 1.36 34.94
CA MET A 35 6.08 0.76 35.51
C MET A 35 6.35 -0.67 35.04
N ALA A 36 5.54 -1.21 34.13
CA ALA A 36 5.87 -2.46 33.44
C ALA A 36 7.08 -2.22 32.52
N ASP A 37 8.27 -2.62 32.98
CA ASP A 37 9.56 -2.45 32.30
C ASP A 37 9.82 -3.49 31.17
N GLU A 38 8.93 -4.46 30.98
CA GLU A 38 9.20 -5.62 30.11
C GLU A 38 8.70 -5.51 28.66
N ASP A 39 7.90 -4.50 28.29
CA ASP A 39 7.40 -4.37 26.91
C ASP A 39 7.92 -3.15 26.14
N VAL A 40 7.86 -3.28 24.81
CA VAL A 40 8.34 -2.30 23.82
C VAL A 40 7.59 -0.95 23.89
N HIS A 41 6.51 -0.86 24.66
CA HIS A 41 5.67 0.35 24.80
C HIS A 41 5.88 1.08 26.13
N CYS A 42 6.85 0.67 26.96
CA CYS A 42 7.06 1.22 28.29
C CYS A 42 7.40 2.73 28.25
N GLU A 43 8.29 3.15 27.35
CA GLU A 43 8.69 4.55 27.20
C GLU A 43 7.55 5.40 26.62
N GLU A 44 6.75 4.86 25.71
CA GLU A 44 5.56 5.50 25.16
C GLU A 44 4.48 5.72 26.22
N ARG A 45 4.21 4.71 27.07
CA ARG A 45 3.28 4.84 28.19
C ARG A 45 3.73 5.92 29.16
N ARG A 46 5.04 5.99 29.46
CA ARG A 46 5.64 7.03 30.30
C ARG A 46 5.54 8.41 29.66
N HIS A 47 5.75 8.52 28.35
CA HIS A 47 5.60 9.76 27.61
C HIS A 47 4.15 10.28 27.67
N VAL A 48 3.17 9.44 27.33
CA VAL A 48 1.75 9.79 27.38
C VAL A 48 1.34 10.18 28.80
N MET A 49 1.85 9.49 29.82
CA MET A 49 1.64 9.88 31.23
C MET A 49 2.16 11.28 31.52
N ARG A 50 3.41 11.60 31.17
CA ARG A 50 4.04 12.91 31.42
C ARG A 50 3.30 14.04 30.71
N GLU A 51 2.92 13.84 29.45
CA GLU A 51 2.15 14.85 28.71
C GLU A 51 0.76 15.05 29.31
N THR A 52 0.09 13.97 29.70
CA THR A 52 -1.23 14.05 30.33
C THR A 52 -1.15 14.82 31.65
N LEU A 53 -0.09 14.61 32.43
CA LEU A 53 0.11 15.31 33.70
C LEU A 53 0.39 16.79 33.45
N THR A 54 1.25 17.09 32.47
CA THR A 54 1.59 18.46 32.08
C THR A 54 0.36 19.22 31.60
N GLU A 55 -0.50 18.58 30.80
CA GLU A 55 -1.76 19.19 30.35
C GLU A 55 -2.74 19.41 31.50
N LEU A 56 -2.87 18.44 32.41
CA LEU A 56 -3.78 18.54 33.54
C LEU A 56 -3.40 19.68 34.50
N MET A 57 -2.10 20.00 34.56
CA MET A 57 -1.53 21.05 35.42
C MET A 57 -1.27 22.38 34.70
N LYS A 58 -1.56 22.47 33.40
CA LYS A 58 -1.16 23.61 32.57
C LYS A 58 -1.83 24.93 32.99
N ASP A 59 -3.06 24.84 33.48
CA ASP A 59 -3.89 25.99 33.84
C ASP A 59 -3.85 26.30 35.36
N GLU A 60 -3.12 25.49 36.13
CA GLU A 60 -3.03 25.58 37.59
C GLU A 60 -1.86 26.46 38.02
N LYS A 61 -2.15 27.60 38.65
CA LYS A 61 -1.13 28.58 39.07
C LYS A 61 -0.27 28.10 40.24
N ASP A 62 -0.82 27.26 41.11
CA ASP A 62 -0.15 26.69 42.28
C ASP A 62 -0.29 25.17 42.28
N CYS A 63 0.62 24.50 41.55
CA CYS A 63 0.70 23.04 41.59
C CYS A 63 1.25 22.59 42.95
N ASN A 64 0.42 21.90 43.74
CA ASN A 64 0.82 21.32 45.01
C ASN A 64 0.49 19.81 45.06
N LEU A 65 1.11 19.10 46.00
CA LEU A 65 0.95 17.65 46.13
C LEU A 65 -0.51 17.23 46.38
N ARG A 66 -1.27 18.03 47.13
CA ARG A 66 -2.70 17.77 47.41
C ARG A 66 -3.51 17.75 46.11
N LEU A 67 -3.31 18.74 45.25
CA LEU A 67 -4.00 18.87 43.96
C LEU A 67 -3.74 17.66 43.08
N ILE A 68 -2.51 17.15 43.06
CA ILE A 68 -2.13 15.94 42.33
C ILE A 68 -2.87 14.73 42.87
N MET A 69 -2.86 14.54 44.19
CA MET A 69 -3.51 13.40 44.85
C MET A 69 -5.03 13.40 44.65
N GLN A 70 -5.68 14.57 44.73
CA GLN A 70 -7.11 14.72 44.46
C GLN A 70 -7.47 14.56 42.98
N SER A 71 -6.53 14.80 42.07
CA SER A 71 -6.75 14.72 40.63
C SER A 71 -6.50 13.33 40.04
N VAL A 72 -6.07 12.34 40.84
CA VAL A 72 -5.73 10.99 40.38
C VAL A 72 -6.82 10.35 39.51
N PRO A 73 -8.13 10.41 39.85
CA PRO A 73 -9.16 9.76 39.02
C PRO A 73 -9.33 10.45 37.66
N LYS A 74 -9.30 11.79 37.67
CA LYS A 74 -9.36 12.61 36.46
C LYS A 74 -8.13 12.38 35.58
N PHE A 75 -6.96 12.26 36.20
CA PHE A 75 -5.69 11.97 35.54
C PHE A 75 -5.69 10.58 34.91
N TYR A 76 -6.12 9.54 35.63
CA TYR A 76 -6.21 8.18 35.12
C TYR A 76 -7.15 8.09 33.90
N LYS A 77 -8.32 8.74 33.96
CA LYS A 77 -9.25 8.80 32.84
C LYS A 77 -8.64 9.48 31.61
N LYS A 78 -8.05 10.67 31.78
CA LYS A 78 -7.39 11.41 30.69
C LYS A 78 -6.19 10.66 30.10
N TYR A 79 -5.42 9.96 30.94
CA TYR A 79 -4.32 9.12 30.51
C TYR A 79 -4.82 7.99 29.60
N ASN A 80 -5.86 7.26 30.03
CA ASN A 80 -6.42 6.18 29.22
C ASN A 80 -7.01 6.68 27.90
N GLU A 81 -7.68 7.84 27.89
CA GLU A 81 -8.19 8.47 26.67
C GLU A 81 -7.04 8.81 25.70
N ARG A 82 -5.99 9.49 26.19
CA ARG A 82 -4.81 9.86 25.38
C ARG A 82 -4.03 8.63 24.92
N TYR A 83 -3.84 7.63 25.78
CA TYR A 83 -3.15 6.40 25.43
C TYR A 83 -3.92 5.60 24.39
N LYS A 84 -5.25 5.56 24.49
CA LYS A 84 -6.11 4.96 23.46
C LYS A 84 -5.96 5.65 22.11
N VAL A 85 -5.92 6.99 22.09
CA VAL A 85 -5.66 7.77 20.86
C VAL A 85 -4.24 7.53 20.32
N TYR A 86 -3.25 7.39 21.20
CA TYR A 86 -1.88 7.08 20.81
C TYR A 86 -1.78 5.70 20.14
N VAL A 87 -2.32 4.67 20.79
CA VAL A 87 -2.34 3.29 20.26
C VAL A 87 -3.16 3.21 18.97
N SER A 88 -4.27 3.94 18.87
CA SER A 88 -5.05 4.00 17.64
C SER A 88 -4.26 4.68 16.52
N LYS A 89 -3.57 5.80 16.77
CA LYS A 89 -2.71 6.47 15.78
C LYS A 89 -1.56 5.58 15.31
N PHE A 90 -0.92 4.83 16.22
CA PHE A 90 0.13 3.89 15.85
C PHE A 90 -0.42 2.75 14.97
N SER A 91 -1.58 2.21 15.34
CA SER A 91 -2.27 1.19 14.57
C SER A 91 -2.68 1.72 13.18
N VAL A 92 -3.17 2.96 13.11
CA VAL A 92 -3.52 3.66 11.87
C VAL A 92 -2.29 3.84 10.99
N ASN A 93 -1.19 4.41 11.51
CA ASN A 93 0.03 4.60 10.73
C ASN A 93 0.61 3.28 10.21
N LYS A 94 0.54 2.22 11.03
CA LYS A 94 0.96 0.88 10.62
C LYS A 94 0.11 0.38 9.44
N ILE A 95 -1.21 0.49 9.54
CA ILE A 95 -2.15 0.11 8.48
C ILE A 95 -1.90 0.93 7.21
N LEU A 96 -1.73 2.25 7.32
CA LEU A 96 -1.43 3.14 6.21
C LEU A 96 -0.12 2.75 5.50
N THR A 97 0.92 2.41 6.26
CA THR A 97 2.22 1.97 5.75
C THR A 97 2.11 0.62 5.05
N GLU A 98 1.32 -0.30 5.60
CA GLU A 98 1.06 -1.62 5.01
C GLU A 98 0.32 -1.49 3.67
N ILE A 99 -0.74 -0.67 3.61
CA ILE A 99 -1.48 -0.38 2.37
C ILE A 99 -0.55 0.25 1.32
N GLU A 100 0.31 1.18 1.71
CA GLU A 100 1.27 1.82 0.80
C GLU A 100 2.31 0.82 0.27
N SER A 101 2.87 -0.01 1.15
CA SER A 101 3.81 -1.06 0.78
C SER A 101 3.18 -2.06 -0.20
N ASP A 102 1.96 -2.51 0.10
CA ASP A 102 1.19 -3.39 -0.79
C ASP A 102 0.98 -2.73 -2.16
N CYS A 103 0.50 -1.50 -2.18
CA CYS A 103 0.27 -0.74 -3.41
C CYS A 103 1.55 -0.62 -4.26
N VAL A 104 2.68 -0.28 -3.64
CA VAL A 104 3.99 -0.20 -4.32
C VAL A 104 4.41 -1.57 -4.87
N SER A 105 4.24 -2.65 -4.09
CA SER A 105 4.53 -4.02 -4.54
C SER A 105 3.68 -4.41 -5.75
N PHE A 106 2.38 -4.11 -5.73
CA PHE A 106 1.48 -4.39 -6.84
C PHE A 106 1.80 -3.55 -8.08
N LEU A 107 2.12 -2.26 -7.92
CA LEU A 107 2.58 -1.42 -9.02
C LEU A 107 3.87 -1.96 -9.64
N GLY A 108 4.81 -2.45 -8.82
CA GLY A 108 6.02 -3.12 -9.28
C GLY A 108 5.69 -4.35 -10.14
N LYS A 109 4.82 -5.24 -9.66
CA LYS A 109 4.38 -6.43 -10.41
C LYS A 109 3.71 -6.08 -11.75
N VAL A 110 2.89 -5.03 -11.79
CA VAL A 110 2.28 -4.54 -13.03
C VAL A 110 3.35 -4.01 -13.99
N GLN A 111 4.30 -3.23 -13.48
CA GLN A 111 5.39 -2.69 -14.28
C GLN A 111 6.29 -3.79 -14.85
N ASP A 112 6.64 -4.81 -14.05
CA ASP A 112 7.42 -5.95 -14.49
C ASP A 112 6.71 -6.73 -15.59
N ALA A 113 5.38 -6.93 -15.46
CA ALA A 113 4.58 -7.57 -16.48
C ALA A 113 4.57 -6.79 -17.81
N ILE A 114 4.55 -5.45 -17.75
CA ILE A 114 4.68 -4.60 -18.94
C ILE A 114 6.08 -4.72 -19.55
N MET A 115 7.13 -4.59 -18.73
CA MET A 115 8.52 -4.62 -19.19
C MET A 115 8.84 -5.95 -19.87
N ALA A 116 8.40 -7.07 -19.30
CA ALA A 116 8.53 -8.39 -19.90
C ALA A 116 7.90 -8.49 -21.30
N GLN A 117 6.80 -7.77 -21.56
CA GLN A 117 6.16 -7.73 -22.87
C GLN A 117 6.80 -6.72 -23.82
N GLN A 118 7.29 -5.60 -23.30
CA GLN A 118 8.00 -4.60 -24.09
C GLN A 118 9.31 -5.17 -24.66
N THR A 119 10.04 -5.98 -23.90
CA THR A 119 11.23 -6.70 -24.41
C THR A 119 10.87 -7.65 -25.56
N LYS A 120 9.75 -8.38 -25.45
CA LYS A 120 9.27 -9.27 -26.53
C LYS A 120 8.78 -8.48 -27.75
N ALA A 121 8.16 -7.31 -27.53
CA ALA A 121 7.77 -6.40 -28.59
C ALA A 121 8.95 -5.92 -29.45
N PHE A 122 10.10 -5.64 -28.82
CA PHE A 122 11.31 -5.26 -29.54
C PHE A 122 11.89 -6.39 -30.41
N ALA A 123 11.54 -7.65 -30.14
CA ALA A 123 11.89 -8.76 -31.01
C ALA A 123 11.08 -8.77 -32.33
N VAL A 124 9.89 -8.13 -32.37
CA VAL A 124 9.03 -8.10 -33.56
C VAL A 124 9.70 -7.39 -34.75
N PRO A 125 10.28 -6.17 -34.60
CA PRO A 125 11.09 -5.56 -35.66
C PRO A 125 12.26 -6.45 -36.12
N GLY A 126 12.93 -7.13 -35.19
CA GLY A 126 14.00 -8.09 -35.53
C GLY A 126 13.48 -9.25 -36.39
N GLY A 127 12.30 -9.76 -36.08
CA GLY A 127 11.60 -10.76 -36.89
C GLY A 127 11.27 -10.28 -38.31
N ILE A 128 10.92 -9.00 -38.50
CA ILE A 128 10.69 -8.41 -39.83
C ILE A 128 11.98 -8.38 -40.65
N VAL A 129 13.08 -7.94 -40.04
CA VAL A 129 14.39 -7.89 -40.70
C VAL A 129 14.86 -9.30 -41.07
N ALA A 130 14.70 -10.26 -40.16
CA ALA A 130 15.01 -11.66 -40.42
C ALA A 130 14.15 -12.26 -41.53
N ALA A 131 12.84 -12.03 -41.51
CA ALA A 131 11.93 -12.45 -42.58
C ALA A 131 12.34 -11.84 -43.93
N GLY A 132 12.70 -10.55 -43.98
CA GLY A 132 13.21 -9.89 -45.18
C GLY A 132 14.52 -10.48 -45.70
N ALA A 133 15.40 -10.94 -44.81
CA ALA A 133 16.65 -11.63 -45.17
C ALA A 133 16.39 -13.05 -45.71
N ILE A 134 15.48 -13.80 -45.08
CA ILE A 134 15.07 -15.16 -45.49
C ILE A 134 14.29 -15.11 -46.82
N LEU A 135 13.55 -14.04 -47.07
CA LEU A 135 12.80 -13.82 -48.31
C LEU A 135 13.71 -13.63 -49.54
N LYS A 136 14.95 -13.16 -49.37
CA LYS A 136 15.87 -12.93 -50.52
C LYS A 136 16.24 -14.22 -51.28
N PRO A 137 16.61 -15.34 -50.61
CA PRO A 137 16.90 -16.60 -51.29
C PRO A 137 15.68 -17.53 -51.51
N ALA A 138 14.49 -17.18 -50.99
CA ALA A 138 13.30 -18.00 -51.16
C ALA A 138 12.89 -18.08 -52.64
N THR A 139 12.89 -19.29 -53.19
CA THR A 139 12.65 -19.52 -54.63
C THR A 139 11.49 -20.48 -54.88
N THR A 140 11.10 -21.28 -53.87
CA THR A 140 10.06 -22.30 -54.03
C THR A 140 8.76 -21.88 -53.33
N GLN A 141 7.60 -22.25 -53.89
CA GLN A 141 6.28 -22.00 -53.28
C GLN A 141 6.16 -22.53 -51.84
N TRP A 142 6.85 -23.64 -51.53
CA TRP A 142 6.93 -24.20 -50.18
C TRP A 142 7.64 -23.29 -49.16
N ASP A 143 8.66 -22.53 -49.59
CA ASP A 143 9.38 -21.61 -48.72
C ASP A 143 8.45 -20.51 -48.20
N TYR A 144 7.60 -19.98 -49.09
CA TYR A 144 6.61 -18.96 -48.76
C TYR A 144 5.53 -19.49 -47.80
N LEU A 145 5.10 -20.75 -47.96
CA LEU A 145 4.10 -21.38 -47.10
C LEU A 145 4.65 -21.59 -45.67
N VAL A 146 5.90 -22.05 -45.54
CA VAL A 146 6.56 -22.22 -44.24
C VAL A 146 6.71 -20.89 -43.51
N ILE A 147 7.10 -19.82 -44.21
CA ILE A 147 7.21 -18.46 -43.64
C ILE A 147 5.83 -17.96 -43.17
N LEU A 148 4.78 -18.19 -43.96
CA LEU A 148 3.41 -17.80 -43.60
C LEU A 148 2.91 -18.51 -42.34
N VAL A 149 3.13 -19.82 -42.23
CA VAL A 149 2.76 -20.61 -41.04
C VAL A 149 3.53 -20.13 -39.81
N GLY A 150 4.83 -19.86 -39.95
CA GLY A 150 5.65 -19.30 -38.86
C GLY A 150 5.14 -17.93 -38.36
N LEU A 151 4.68 -17.08 -39.28
CA LEU A 151 4.05 -15.80 -38.94
C LEU A 151 2.74 -15.98 -38.19
N ILE A 152 1.85 -16.87 -38.64
CA ILE A 152 0.56 -17.14 -37.98
C ILE A 152 0.78 -17.63 -36.54
N ILE A 153 1.67 -18.60 -36.35
CA ILE A 153 1.98 -19.15 -35.01
C ILE A 153 2.56 -18.06 -34.10
N SER A 154 3.48 -17.25 -34.62
CA SER A 154 4.11 -16.16 -33.85
C SER A 154 3.09 -15.08 -33.44
N THR A 155 2.22 -14.66 -34.36
CA THR A 155 1.16 -13.67 -34.07
C THR A 155 0.15 -14.22 -33.07
N TRP A 156 -0.23 -15.49 -33.18
CA TRP A 156 -1.12 -16.15 -32.22
C TRP A 156 -0.50 -16.21 -30.81
N MET A 157 0.78 -16.60 -30.72
CA MET A 157 1.51 -16.71 -29.45
C MET A 157 1.61 -15.36 -28.73
N ILE A 158 1.95 -14.28 -29.45
CA ILE A 158 2.01 -12.92 -28.87
C ILE A 158 0.63 -12.47 -28.38
N THR A 159 -0.42 -12.71 -29.16
CA THR A 159 -1.79 -12.32 -28.81
C THR A 159 -2.28 -13.07 -27.57
N SER A 160 -2.04 -14.38 -27.50
CA SER A 160 -2.37 -15.22 -26.35
C SER A 160 -1.64 -14.76 -25.08
N LEU A 161 -0.33 -14.49 -25.18
CA LEU A 161 0.48 -13.99 -24.07
C LEU A 161 0.00 -12.63 -23.56
N ASN A 162 -0.35 -11.70 -24.45
CA ASN A 162 -0.88 -10.39 -24.05
C ASN A 162 -2.21 -10.53 -23.31
N SER A 163 -3.12 -11.41 -23.77
CA SER A 163 -4.39 -11.67 -23.09
C SER A 163 -4.18 -12.26 -21.69
N ASN A 164 -3.22 -13.18 -21.54
CA ASN A 164 -2.85 -13.75 -20.23
C ASN A 164 -2.30 -12.69 -19.28
N VAL A 165 -1.46 -11.77 -19.76
CA VAL A 165 -0.95 -10.67 -18.92
C VAL A 165 -2.06 -9.72 -18.49
N VAL A 166 -2.99 -9.39 -19.39
CA VAL A 166 -4.16 -8.56 -19.05
C VAL A 166 -4.99 -9.24 -17.94
N SER A 167 -5.18 -10.56 -18.03
CA SER A 167 -5.90 -11.34 -17.04
C SER A 167 -5.15 -11.37 -15.69
N TYR A 168 -3.82 -11.52 -15.72
CA TYR A 168 -2.98 -11.45 -14.53
C TYR A 168 -3.04 -10.08 -13.84
N ILE A 169 -3.00 -8.98 -14.60
CA ILE A 169 -3.16 -7.62 -14.07
C ILE A 169 -4.53 -7.43 -13.42
N LEU A 170 -5.59 -7.99 -14.02
CA LEU A 170 -6.94 -7.96 -13.44
C LEU A 170 -7.01 -8.71 -12.11
N LEU A 171 -6.43 -9.92 -12.04
CA LEU A 171 -6.36 -10.69 -10.81
C LEU A 171 -5.58 -9.96 -9.72
N LEU A 172 -4.47 -9.29 -10.06
CA LEU A 172 -3.72 -8.46 -9.11
C LEU A 172 -4.56 -7.29 -8.58
N LYS A 173 -5.36 -6.65 -9.44
CA LYS A 173 -6.27 -5.59 -9.01
C LYS A 173 -7.32 -6.12 -8.04
N GLU A 174 -7.91 -7.28 -8.33
CA GLU A 174 -8.91 -7.91 -7.46
C GLU A 174 -8.32 -8.33 -6.11
N GLU A 175 -7.10 -8.88 -6.11
CA GLU A 175 -6.42 -9.29 -4.88
C GLU A 175 -6.04 -8.08 -4.02
N PHE A 176 -5.63 -6.96 -4.61
CA PHE A 176 -5.42 -5.71 -3.88
C PHE A 176 -6.71 -5.16 -3.27
N GLU A 177 -7.82 -5.22 -4.01
CA GLU A 177 -9.13 -4.81 -3.50
C GLU A 177 -9.59 -5.69 -2.34
N ARG A 178 -9.32 -7.00 -2.41
CA ARG A 178 -9.58 -7.97 -1.34
C ARG A 178 -8.69 -7.73 -0.12
N SER A 179 -7.40 -7.43 -0.32
CA SER A 179 -6.47 -7.10 0.77
C SER A 179 -6.94 -5.85 1.51
N THR A 180 -7.31 -4.80 0.77
CA THR A 180 -7.78 -3.53 1.36
C THR A 180 -9.15 -3.65 2.04
N LYS A 181 -10.03 -4.55 1.59
CA LYS A 181 -11.34 -4.80 2.26
C LYS A 181 -11.23 -5.27 3.70
N LYS A 182 -10.12 -5.90 4.11
CA LYS A 182 -9.93 -6.33 5.51
C LYS A 182 -9.90 -5.15 6.49
N TYR A 183 -9.63 -3.95 5.99
CA TYR A 183 -9.54 -2.73 6.79
C TYR A 183 -10.85 -1.91 6.78
N ASP A 184 -11.84 -2.23 5.93
CA ASP A 184 -13.13 -1.50 5.91
C ASP A 184 -13.88 -1.65 7.24
N ASP A 185 -13.95 -2.88 7.79
CA ASP A 185 -14.68 -3.18 9.03
C ASP A 185 -13.92 -2.74 10.30
N ILE A 186 -12.59 -2.76 10.27
CA ILE A 186 -11.75 -2.45 11.45
C ILE A 186 -11.72 -0.93 11.71
N VAL A 187 -12.02 -0.11 10.70
CA VAL A 187 -11.65 1.31 10.69
C VAL A 187 -12.82 2.24 10.30
N VAL A 188 -14.06 1.82 10.54
CA VAL A 188 -15.24 2.68 10.36
C VAL A 188 -15.07 3.95 11.21
N GLY A 189 -14.80 5.09 10.55
CA GLY A 189 -14.67 6.42 11.19
C GLY A 189 -13.28 7.07 11.16
N VAL A 190 -12.26 6.49 10.49
CA VAL A 190 -10.96 7.15 10.27
C VAL A 190 -10.80 7.53 8.80
N GLU A 191 -11.14 8.79 8.47
CA GLU A 191 -11.09 9.33 7.10
C GLU A 191 -9.71 9.15 6.44
N GLU A 192 -8.60 9.31 7.18
CA GLU A 192 -7.25 9.16 6.63
C GLU A 192 -6.97 7.78 6.00
N ILE A 193 -7.54 6.71 6.56
CA ILE A 193 -7.37 5.35 6.01
C ILE A 193 -8.23 5.16 4.77
N GLN A 194 -9.47 5.64 4.78
CA GLN A 194 -10.37 5.58 3.64
C GLN A 194 -9.78 6.34 2.44
N ASP A 195 -9.27 7.55 2.67
CA ASP A 195 -8.62 8.36 1.64
C ASP A 195 -7.37 7.69 1.07
N LYS A 196 -6.55 7.05 1.91
CA LYS A 196 -5.35 6.33 1.45
C LYS A 196 -5.71 5.07 0.64
N ILE A 197 -6.73 4.31 1.07
CA ILE A 197 -7.23 3.14 0.34
C ILE A 197 -7.74 3.57 -1.02
N GLU A 198 -8.60 4.59 -1.07
CA GLU A 198 -9.19 5.07 -2.31
C GLU A 198 -8.13 5.64 -3.25
N GLY A 199 -7.20 6.46 -2.73
CA GLY A 199 -6.06 6.96 -3.50
C GLY A 199 -5.18 5.86 -4.07
N SER A 200 -4.99 4.76 -3.32
CA SER A 200 -4.22 3.60 -3.78
C SER A 200 -4.97 2.79 -4.84
N ARG A 201 -6.29 2.60 -4.68
CA ARG A 201 -7.17 1.97 -5.69
C ARG A 201 -7.15 2.74 -7.01
N VAL A 202 -7.26 4.08 -6.95
CA VAL A 202 -7.21 4.95 -8.12
C VAL A 202 -5.85 4.82 -8.84
N LYS A 203 -4.73 4.87 -8.10
CA LYS A 203 -3.39 4.70 -8.69
C LYS A 203 -3.22 3.34 -9.36
N LEU A 204 -3.66 2.26 -8.70
CA LEU A 204 -3.54 0.91 -9.25
C LEU A 204 -4.44 0.72 -10.48
N SER A 205 -5.66 1.23 -10.47
CA SER A 205 -6.55 1.18 -11.64
C SER A 205 -5.94 1.94 -12.81
N LYS A 206 -5.47 3.17 -12.59
CA LYS A 206 -4.84 3.98 -13.64
C LYS A 206 -3.61 3.28 -14.24
N SER A 207 -2.77 2.67 -13.39
CA SER A 207 -1.62 1.89 -13.86
C SER A 207 -2.05 0.66 -14.66
N SER A 208 -3.04 -0.08 -14.18
CA SER A 208 -3.60 -1.25 -14.86
C SER A 208 -4.22 -0.90 -16.22
N ASP A 209 -4.97 0.20 -16.30
CA ASP A 209 -5.60 0.67 -17.53
C ASP A 209 -4.56 1.16 -18.53
N SER A 210 -3.52 1.86 -18.05
CA SER A 210 -2.36 2.22 -18.87
C SER A 210 -1.64 0.97 -19.41
N ALA A 211 -1.47 -0.06 -18.58
CA ALA A 211 -0.86 -1.33 -18.96
C ALA A 211 -1.68 -2.04 -20.05
N LYS A 212 -3.00 -2.16 -19.87
CA LYS A 212 -3.92 -2.71 -20.88
C LYS A 212 -3.82 -1.95 -22.20
N SER A 213 -3.82 -0.62 -22.15
CA SER A 213 -3.69 0.22 -23.34
C SER A 213 -2.38 -0.04 -24.08
N LYS A 214 -1.24 -0.08 -23.37
CA LYS A 214 0.08 -0.39 -23.95
C LYS A 214 0.12 -1.78 -24.60
N LEU A 215 -0.41 -2.80 -23.93
CA LEU A 215 -0.51 -4.16 -24.47
C LEU A 215 -1.44 -4.23 -25.69
N GLY A 216 -2.52 -3.44 -25.70
CA GLY A 216 -3.41 -3.31 -26.85
C GLY A 216 -2.74 -2.64 -28.06
N VAL A 217 -1.94 -1.59 -27.85
CA VAL A 217 -1.09 -0.99 -28.90
C VAL A 217 -0.12 -2.02 -29.46
N LEU A 218 0.56 -2.77 -28.59
CA LEU A 218 1.50 -3.81 -29.02
C LEU A 218 0.82 -4.87 -29.89
N THR A 219 -0.35 -5.34 -29.48
CA THR A 219 -1.14 -6.32 -30.24
C THR A 219 -1.49 -5.78 -31.63
N ARG A 220 -1.93 -4.51 -31.73
CA ARG A 220 -2.22 -3.85 -33.01
C ARG A 220 -1.00 -3.76 -33.92
N VAL A 221 0.16 -3.40 -33.37
CA VAL A 221 1.43 -3.36 -34.13
C VAL A 221 1.78 -4.74 -34.68
N CYS A 222 1.61 -5.81 -33.90
CA CYS A 222 1.86 -7.17 -34.37
C CYS A 222 0.94 -7.57 -35.54
N TYR A 223 -0.34 -7.19 -35.49
CA TYR A 223 -1.27 -7.42 -36.60
C TYR A 223 -0.90 -6.61 -37.85
N LEU A 224 -0.49 -5.35 -37.70
CA LEU A 224 -0.03 -4.55 -38.83
C LEU A 224 1.19 -5.18 -39.51
N VAL A 225 2.16 -5.66 -38.72
CA VAL A 225 3.33 -6.38 -39.22
C VAL A 225 2.93 -7.64 -39.95
N PHE A 226 2.02 -8.44 -39.36
CA PHE A 226 1.50 -9.65 -39.98
C PHE A 226 0.87 -9.35 -41.35
N ILE A 227 0.03 -8.32 -41.45
CA ILE A 227 -0.62 -7.91 -42.71
C ILE A 227 0.42 -7.46 -43.74
N LEU A 228 1.38 -6.61 -43.35
CA LEU A 228 2.41 -6.10 -44.25
C LEU A 228 3.28 -7.23 -44.81
N VAL A 229 3.77 -8.14 -43.97
CA VAL A 229 4.59 -9.26 -44.43
C VAL A 229 3.77 -10.23 -45.29
N SER A 230 2.51 -10.49 -44.93
CA SER A 230 1.61 -11.33 -45.74
C SER A 230 1.36 -10.73 -47.13
N LEU A 231 1.18 -9.41 -47.25
CA LEU A 231 1.04 -8.72 -48.53
C LEU A 231 2.31 -8.81 -49.39
N ILE A 232 3.50 -8.67 -48.77
CA ILE A 232 4.79 -8.81 -49.46
C ILE A 232 4.96 -10.25 -49.98
N LEU A 233 4.62 -11.24 -49.15
CA LEU A 233 4.65 -12.66 -49.53
C LEU A 233 3.69 -12.94 -50.69
N LEU A 234 2.46 -12.44 -50.63
CA LEU A 234 1.45 -12.62 -51.68
C LEU A 234 1.92 -12.03 -53.02
N LYS A 235 2.48 -10.81 -53.00
CA LYS A 235 3.02 -10.17 -54.20
C LYS A 235 4.13 -11.01 -54.84
N ARG A 236 5.10 -11.48 -54.04
CA ARG A 236 6.20 -12.32 -54.54
C ARG A 236 5.74 -13.67 -55.04
N PHE A 237 4.74 -14.27 -54.41
CA PHE A 237 4.15 -15.53 -54.85
C PHE A 237 3.49 -15.39 -56.23
N LEU A 238 2.76 -14.29 -56.47
CA LEU A 238 2.16 -13.96 -57.77
C LEU A 238 3.22 -13.68 -58.86
N GLU A 239 4.35 -13.06 -58.51
CA GLU A 239 5.48 -12.82 -59.44
C GLU A 239 6.28 -14.10 -59.76
N ALA A 240 6.19 -15.13 -58.92
CA ALA A 240 6.90 -16.41 -59.07
C ALA A 240 6.06 -17.53 -59.71
N SER A 241 4.76 -17.27 -59.98
CA SER A 241 3.84 -18.18 -60.68
C SER A 241 3.72 -17.83 -62.15
#